data_AF-A0A0P9PMM0-F1
#
_entry.id   AF-A0A0P9PMM0-F1
#
_cell.length_a   1.000
_cell.length_b   1.000
_cell.length_c   1.000
_cell.angle_alpha   90.00
_cell.angle_beta   90.00
_cell.angle_gamma   90.00
#
_symmetry.space_group_name_H-M   'P 1'
#
loop_
_entity.id
_entity.type
_entity.pdbx_description
1 polymer ?
#
loop_
_entity_poly.entity_id
_entity_poly.type
_entity_poly.pdbx_seq_one_letter_code
_entity_poly.pdbx_strand_id
1 'polypeptide(L)'
;MAMTAPSAVPPPPSELAVRTCGVAGITLVAFIGVGLLASCMLLASGKVELLPKPLTLDVALHGEVTHKLAKQLSGTFLAQRAANIERGASWLLFHDTGPRVRQGCPGWLFLTDEFRLNRDAQANAQHKAQAVIDVQRSLKKRGIDLLVAVVPDKSRIAAAQLCGLYRPEVQQARVVQWTNSLKDAGVDTLDLTTTLQPLGDTAYLRTDTHWSESGANAAARALALHLRKVGFRATPQRQFQTSIAPIAERPGDLVRLAGLDWLPLSLQPAPQSVAAT
;
A
#
# COMPACT_ATOMS: atom_id res chain seq x y z
N MET A 1 50.28 -4.43 7.15
CA MET A 1 49.08 -5.27 7.42
C MET A 1 48.33 -5.43 6.12
N ALA A 2 48.44 -6.59 5.47
CA ALA A 2 47.76 -6.85 4.20
C ALA A 2 46.30 -7.26 4.48
N MET A 3 45.34 -6.48 3.97
CA MET A 3 43.93 -6.87 3.99
C MET A 3 43.69 -7.89 2.87
N THR A 4 43.38 -9.12 3.25
CA THR A 4 42.96 -10.18 2.33
C THR A 4 41.60 -9.83 1.75
N ALA A 5 41.49 -9.78 0.42
CA ALA A 5 40.24 -9.60 -0.28
C ALA A 5 39.25 -10.73 0.07
N PRO A 6 37.94 -10.44 0.24
CA PRO A 6 36.95 -11.47 0.51
C PRO A 6 36.81 -12.42 -0.70
N SER A 7 36.89 -13.72 -0.43
CA SER A 7 36.76 -14.77 -1.44
C SER A 7 35.38 -14.73 -2.10
N ALA A 8 35.33 -14.77 -3.44
CA ALA A 8 34.11 -14.84 -4.23
C ALA A 8 33.46 -16.25 -4.26
N VAL A 9 34.03 -17.21 -3.54
CA VAL A 9 33.53 -18.59 -3.47
C VAL A 9 32.56 -18.72 -2.29
N PRO A 10 31.31 -19.16 -2.51
CA PRO A 10 30.37 -19.42 -1.42
C PRO A 10 30.97 -20.42 -0.43
N PRO A 11 30.84 -20.19 0.90
CA PRO A 11 31.31 -21.15 1.87
C PRO A 11 30.59 -22.50 1.68
N PRO A 12 31.29 -23.63 1.92
CA PRO A 12 30.67 -24.95 1.83
C PRO A 12 29.48 -25.06 2.80
N PRO A 13 28.45 -25.86 2.47
CA PRO A 13 27.28 -26.02 3.32
C PRO A 13 27.67 -26.59 4.69
N SER A 14 27.03 -26.06 5.74
CA SER A 14 27.27 -26.53 7.11
C SER A 14 26.81 -27.99 7.28
N GLU A 15 27.40 -28.70 8.25
CA GLU A 15 27.03 -30.09 8.54
C GLU A 15 25.54 -30.24 8.91
N LEU A 16 24.98 -29.24 9.59
CA LEU A 16 23.56 -29.16 9.88
C LEU A 16 22.73 -29.07 8.58
N ALA A 17 23.13 -28.20 7.64
CA ALA A 17 22.43 -28.02 6.37
C ALA A 17 22.43 -29.31 5.53
N VAL A 18 23.54 -30.05 5.52
CA VAL A 18 23.64 -31.35 4.84
C VAL A 18 22.69 -32.38 5.48
N ARG A 19 22.64 -32.45 6.81
CA ARG A 19 21.76 -33.38 7.54
C ARG A 19 20.28 -33.04 7.38
N THR A 20 19.92 -31.76 7.33
CA THR A 20 18.52 -31.32 7.20
C THR A 20 18.03 -31.26 5.76
N CYS A 21 18.92 -31.32 4.77
CA CYS A 21 18.58 -31.23 3.34
C CYS A 21 17.55 -32.29 2.90
N GLY A 22 17.73 -33.56 3.32
CA GLY A 22 16.79 -34.64 2.99
C GLY A 22 15.40 -34.41 3.58
N VAL A 23 15.33 -33.95 4.82
CA VAL A 23 14.06 -33.60 5.49
C VAL A 23 13.39 -32.44 4.76
N ALA A 24 14.12 -31.36 4.46
CA ALA A 24 13.59 -30.23 3.71
C ALA A 24 13.05 -30.63 2.33
N GLY A 25 13.78 -31.51 1.62
CA GLY A 25 13.34 -32.07 0.34
C GLY A 25 12.05 -32.88 0.46
N ILE A 26 11.96 -33.78 1.43
CA ILE A 26 10.75 -34.59 1.69
C ILE A 26 9.56 -33.69 2.06
N THR A 27 9.77 -32.69 2.92
CA THR A 27 8.73 -31.73 3.32
C THR A 27 8.23 -30.94 2.12
N LEU A 28 9.12 -30.48 1.24
CA LEU A 28 8.76 -29.76 0.02
C LEU A 28 7.94 -30.65 -0.93
N VAL A 29 8.38 -31.89 -1.17
CA VAL A 29 7.66 -32.85 -2.03
C VAL A 29 6.27 -33.16 -1.46
N ALA A 30 6.15 -33.39 -0.16
CA ALA A 30 4.87 -33.63 0.50
C ALA A 30 3.94 -32.42 0.37
N PHE A 31 4.45 -31.21 0.59
CA PHE A 31 3.67 -29.96 0.46
C PHE A 31 3.16 -29.75 -0.96
N ILE A 32 4.03 -29.92 -1.97
CA ILE A 32 3.64 -29.83 -3.39
C ILE A 32 2.62 -30.92 -3.73
N GLY A 33 2.83 -32.16 -3.26
CA GLY A 33 1.92 -33.28 -3.50
C GLY A 33 0.52 -33.04 -2.94
N VAL A 34 0.41 -32.53 -1.71
CA VAL A 34 -0.88 -32.17 -1.10
C VAL A 34 -1.55 -31.02 -1.87
N GLY A 35 -0.80 -29.98 -2.26
CA GLY A 35 -1.32 -28.87 -3.06
C GLY A 35 -1.83 -29.31 -4.45
N LEU A 36 -1.12 -30.24 -5.09
CA LEU A 36 -1.52 -30.84 -6.36
C LEU A 36 -2.80 -31.67 -6.20
N LEU A 37 -2.87 -32.55 -5.19
CA LEU A 37 -4.06 -33.35 -4.89
C LEU A 37 -5.28 -32.47 -4.62
N ALA A 38 -5.13 -31.42 -3.79
CA ALA A 38 -6.20 -30.48 -3.49
C ALA A 38 -6.70 -29.76 -4.76
N SER A 39 -5.78 -29.37 -5.65
CA SER A 39 -6.09 -28.73 -6.93
C SER A 39 -6.81 -29.70 -7.88
N CYS A 40 -6.36 -30.95 -7.98
CA CYS A 40 -7.01 -32.01 -8.75
C CYS A 40 -8.43 -32.31 -8.24
N MET A 41 -8.62 -32.38 -6.92
CA MET A 41 -9.94 -32.56 -6.32
C MET A 41 -10.87 -31.37 -6.59
N LEU A 42 -10.35 -30.14 -6.57
CA LEU A 42 -11.13 -28.95 -6.91
C LEU A 42 -11.58 -28.98 -8.38
N LEU A 43 -10.68 -29.33 -9.30
CA LEU A 43 -10.99 -29.51 -10.72
C LEU A 43 -12.04 -30.60 -10.93
N ALA A 44 -11.87 -31.75 -10.26
CA ALA A 44 -12.82 -32.87 -10.33
C ALA A 44 -14.20 -32.52 -9.74
N SER A 45 -14.28 -31.57 -8.81
CA SER A 45 -15.54 -31.14 -8.20
C SER A 45 -16.43 -30.30 -9.15
N GLY A 46 -15.95 -29.93 -10.33
CA GLY A 46 -16.70 -29.13 -11.32
C GLY A 46 -16.89 -27.66 -10.93
N LYS A 47 -16.30 -27.22 -9.82
CA LYS A 47 -16.40 -25.84 -9.29
C LYS A 47 -15.44 -24.85 -9.96
N VAL A 48 -14.62 -25.32 -10.90
CA VAL A 48 -13.61 -24.53 -11.61
C VAL A 48 -13.99 -24.45 -13.08
N GLU A 49 -14.08 -23.23 -13.61
CA GLU A 49 -14.26 -23.01 -15.04
C GLU A 49 -12.89 -22.98 -15.72
N LEU A 50 -12.45 -24.12 -16.24
CA LEU A 50 -11.16 -24.25 -16.94
C LEU A 50 -11.03 -23.34 -18.18
N LEU A 51 -12.16 -22.94 -18.78
CA LEU A 51 -12.21 -22.13 -19.99
C LEU A 51 -13.20 -20.96 -19.78
N PRO A 52 -12.73 -19.71 -19.68
CA PRO A 52 -13.61 -18.55 -19.57
C PRO A 52 -14.39 -18.35 -20.87
N LYS A 53 -15.72 -18.22 -20.81
CA LYS A 53 -16.55 -17.89 -21.98
C LYS A 53 -16.81 -16.37 -22.03
N PRO A 54 -16.60 -15.66 -23.17
CA PRO A 54 -16.11 -16.13 -24.47
C PRO A 54 -14.57 -16.21 -24.55
N LEU A 55 -14.07 -17.18 -25.31
CA LEU A 55 -12.65 -17.32 -25.66
C LEU A 55 -12.36 -16.49 -26.90
N THR A 56 -11.72 -15.34 -26.75
CA THR A 56 -11.17 -14.57 -27.86
C THR A 56 -9.65 -14.65 -27.87
N LEU A 57 -9.05 -14.52 -29.05
CA LEU A 57 -7.59 -14.55 -29.25
C LEU A 57 -6.89 -13.42 -28.47
N ASP A 58 -7.57 -12.29 -28.33
CA ASP A 58 -7.16 -11.13 -27.54
C ASP A 58 -7.04 -11.46 -26.03
N VAL A 59 -8.07 -12.07 -25.44
CA VAL A 59 -8.11 -12.49 -24.03
C VAL A 59 -7.02 -13.54 -23.71
N ALA A 60 -6.70 -14.40 -24.67
CA ALA A 60 -5.65 -15.41 -24.52
C ALA A 60 -4.24 -14.78 -24.56
N LEU A 61 -3.95 -13.88 -25.51
CA LEU A 61 -2.65 -13.25 -25.67
C LEU A 61 -2.30 -12.29 -24.52
N HIS A 62 -3.30 -11.68 -23.88
CA HIS A 62 -3.11 -10.81 -22.72
C HIS A 62 -3.04 -11.57 -21.38
N GLY A 63 -3.07 -12.92 -21.40
CA GLY A 63 -2.88 -13.76 -20.21
C GLY A 63 -4.09 -13.79 -19.26
N GLU A 64 -5.25 -13.26 -19.67
CA GLU A 64 -6.44 -13.22 -18.81
C GLU A 64 -7.00 -14.61 -18.48
N VAL A 65 -6.85 -15.58 -19.40
CA VAL A 65 -7.23 -16.98 -19.19
C VAL A 65 -6.43 -17.57 -18.03
N THR A 66 -5.10 -17.44 -18.08
CA THR A 66 -4.19 -17.91 -17.03
C THR A 66 -4.45 -17.18 -15.71
N HIS A 67 -4.69 -15.86 -15.75
CA HIS A 67 -5.00 -15.08 -14.55
C HIS A 67 -6.31 -15.52 -13.88
N LYS A 68 -7.39 -15.77 -14.66
CA LYS A 68 -8.67 -16.26 -14.12
C LYS A 68 -8.54 -17.66 -13.53
N LEU A 69 -7.86 -18.57 -14.22
CA LEU A 69 -7.61 -19.92 -13.74
C LEU A 69 -6.76 -19.91 -12.45
N ALA A 70 -5.66 -19.14 -12.43
CA ALA A 70 -4.82 -18.98 -11.25
C ALA A 70 -5.61 -18.39 -10.07
N LYS A 71 -6.53 -17.44 -10.33
CA LYS A 71 -7.42 -16.88 -9.30
C LYS A 71 -8.40 -17.90 -8.73
N GLN A 72 -8.95 -18.78 -9.57
CA GLN A 72 -9.84 -19.86 -9.11
C GLN A 72 -9.09 -20.93 -8.31
N LEU A 73 -7.86 -21.29 -8.72
CA LEU A 73 -7.03 -22.28 -8.03
C LEU A 73 -6.46 -21.75 -6.70
N SER A 74 -6.05 -20.48 -6.66
CA SER A 74 -5.58 -19.82 -5.43
C SER A 74 -6.72 -19.49 -4.45
N GLY A 75 -7.97 -19.48 -4.93
CA GLY A 75 -9.17 -19.28 -4.10
C GLY A 75 -9.60 -20.49 -3.28
N THR A 76 -8.87 -21.61 -3.31
CA THR A 76 -9.22 -22.78 -2.49
C THR A 76 -9.02 -22.50 -1.01
N PHE A 77 -9.91 -23.07 -0.19
CA PHE A 77 -9.82 -22.99 1.27
C PHE A 77 -8.45 -23.45 1.80
N LEU A 78 -7.89 -24.52 1.23
CA LEU A 78 -6.58 -25.06 1.65
C LEU A 78 -5.44 -24.12 1.28
N ALA A 79 -5.40 -23.58 0.06
CA ALA A 79 -4.36 -22.62 -0.34
C ALA A 79 -4.42 -21.33 0.47
N GLN A 80 -5.63 -20.80 0.71
CA GLN A 80 -5.83 -19.61 1.54
C GLN A 80 -5.40 -19.85 2.99
N ARG A 81 -5.76 -20.99 3.59
CA ARG A 81 -5.31 -21.33 4.94
C ARG A 81 -3.79 -21.50 5.02
N ALA A 82 -3.19 -22.17 4.05
CA ALA A 82 -1.73 -22.33 4.01
C ALA A 82 -1.01 -20.98 3.88
N ALA A 83 -1.50 -20.10 2.99
CA ALA A 83 -0.98 -18.74 2.82
C ALA A 83 -1.14 -17.91 4.10
N ASN A 84 -2.29 -17.97 4.75
CA ASN A 84 -2.52 -17.28 6.02
C ASN A 84 -1.55 -17.79 7.10
N ILE A 85 -1.42 -19.10 7.27
CA ILE A 85 -0.52 -19.70 8.26
C ILE A 85 0.94 -19.30 7.99
N GLU A 86 1.42 -19.40 6.75
CA GLU A 86 2.75 -18.91 6.37
C GLU A 86 2.90 -17.45 6.76
N ARG A 87 1.89 -16.62 6.47
CA ARG A 87 1.96 -15.20 6.73
C ARG A 87 2.05 -14.86 8.21
N GLY A 88 1.21 -15.53 9.01
CA GLY A 88 1.25 -15.42 10.46
C GLY A 88 2.56 -15.93 11.05
N ALA A 89 3.07 -17.07 10.59
CA ALA A 89 4.34 -17.62 11.06
C ALA A 89 5.51 -16.68 10.76
N SER A 90 5.60 -16.16 9.53
CA SER A 90 6.66 -15.24 9.13
C SER A 90 6.61 -13.91 9.89
N TRP A 91 5.41 -13.42 10.24
CA TRP A 91 5.27 -12.28 11.14
C TRP A 91 5.70 -12.60 12.58
N LEU A 92 5.23 -13.70 13.16
CA LEU A 92 5.49 -14.05 14.55
C LEU A 92 6.95 -14.44 14.82
N LEU A 93 7.63 -15.03 13.82
CA LEU A 93 9.01 -15.50 13.95
C LEU A 93 10.05 -14.47 13.48
N PHE A 94 9.72 -13.67 12.46
CA PHE A 94 10.70 -12.79 11.80
C PHE A 94 10.25 -11.33 11.70
N HIS A 95 9.08 -10.98 12.22
CA HIS A 95 8.46 -9.66 12.06
C HIS A 95 8.30 -9.24 10.59
N ASP A 96 8.16 -10.21 9.69
CA ASP A 96 8.00 -9.94 8.26
C ASP A 96 6.55 -9.57 7.92
N THR A 97 6.35 -8.33 7.46
CA THR A 97 5.04 -7.78 7.04
C THR A 97 4.71 -8.05 5.56
N GLY A 98 5.50 -8.88 4.89
CA GLY A 98 5.31 -9.25 3.50
C GLY A 98 5.71 -8.15 2.51
N PRO A 99 5.36 -8.31 1.21
CA PRO A 99 5.90 -7.46 0.16
C PRO A 99 5.29 -6.06 0.11
N ARG A 100 4.07 -5.88 0.63
CA ARG A 100 3.27 -4.65 0.46
C ARG A 100 3.44 -3.64 1.59
N VAL A 101 3.98 -4.07 2.72
CA VAL A 101 4.10 -3.27 3.93
C VAL A 101 5.56 -3.28 4.38
N ARG A 102 5.99 -2.18 4.97
CA ARG A 102 7.29 -2.02 5.62
C ARG A 102 7.08 -1.60 7.06
N GLN A 103 7.83 -2.19 7.97
CA GLN A 103 7.85 -1.79 9.36
C GLN A 103 8.90 -0.70 9.56
N GLY A 104 8.49 0.41 10.20
CA GLY A 104 9.40 1.45 10.67
C GLY A 104 9.69 1.28 12.17
N CYS A 105 9.54 2.34 12.95
CA CYS A 105 9.65 2.26 14.40
C CYS A 105 8.62 1.28 14.99
N PRO A 106 8.80 0.76 16.23
CA PRO A 106 7.87 -0.20 16.82
C PRO A 106 6.39 0.19 16.69
N GLY A 107 5.65 -0.61 15.94
CA GLY A 107 4.23 -0.45 15.64
C GLY A 107 3.85 0.64 14.62
N TRP A 108 4.84 1.20 13.91
CA TRP A 108 4.62 2.00 12.71
C TRP A 108 4.76 1.14 11.45
N LEU A 109 3.74 1.20 10.60
CA LEU A 109 3.74 0.53 9.31
C LEU A 109 3.67 1.57 8.19
N PHE A 110 4.29 1.26 7.05
CA PHE A 110 4.29 2.10 5.86
C PHE A 110 3.98 1.25 4.62
N LEU A 111 3.36 1.88 3.63
CA LEU A 111 3.11 1.23 2.35
C LEU A 111 4.42 1.11 1.57
N THR A 112 4.76 -0.09 1.08
CA THR A 112 6.01 -0.31 0.32
C THR A 112 6.12 0.61 -0.90
N ASP A 113 5.00 0.93 -1.55
CA ASP A 113 4.96 1.77 -2.75
C ASP A 113 5.49 3.20 -2.52
N GLU A 114 5.48 3.70 -1.28
CA GLU A 114 6.06 5.00 -0.95
C GLU A 114 7.60 5.04 -1.01
N PHE A 115 8.25 3.86 -1.07
CA PHE A 115 9.70 3.72 -1.13
C PHE A 115 10.17 3.23 -2.51
N ARG A 116 9.26 2.76 -3.37
CA ARG A 116 9.59 2.14 -4.65
C ARG A 116 10.03 3.17 -5.69
N LEU A 117 11.15 2.85 -6.34
CA LEU A 117 11.56 3.53 -7.56
C LEU A 117 10.83 2.90 -8.75
N ASN A 118 10.25 3.75 -9.60
CA ASN A 118 9.60 3.34 -10.82
C ASN A 118 10.44 3.80 -12.00
N ARG A 119 10.83 2.89 -12.90
CA ARG A 119 11.65 3.21 -14.07
C ARG A 119 11.04 4.33 -14.90
N ASP A 120 9.73 4.26 -15.10
CA ASP A 120 8.98 5.20 -15.95
C ASP A 120 8.27 6.30 -15.11
N ALA A 121 8.81 6.63 -13.92
CA ALA A 121 8.18 7.53 -12.95
C ALA A 121 7.79 8.90 -13.54
N GLN A 122 8.69 9.51 -14.32
CA GLN A 122 8.46 10.83 -14.91
C GLN A 122 7.35 10.78 -15.97
N ALA A 123 7.41 9.82 -16.90
CA ALA A 123 6.36 9.64 -17.91
C ALA A 123 5.01 9.36 -17.25
N ASN A 124 4.96 8.47 -16.25
CA ASN A 124 3.75 8.17 -15.48
C ASN A 124 3.19 9.42 -14.77
N ALA A 125 4.06 10.26 -14.19
CA ALA A 125 3.64 11.49 -13.55
C ALA A 125 3.04 12.48 -14.56
N GLN A 126 3.66 12.62 -15.75
CA GLN A 126 3.17 13.45 -16.84
C GLN A 126 1.82 12.95 -17.37
N HIS A 127 1.65 11.65 -17.61
CA HIS A 127 0.36 11.08 -18.03
C HIS A 127 -0.75 11.32 -17.00
N LYS A 128 -0.43 11.17 -15.70
CA LYS A 128 -1.39 11.47 -14.62
C LYS A 128 -1.73 12.96 -14.54
N ALA A 129 -0.75 13.84 -14.73
CA ALA A 129 -1.00 15.28 -14.79
C ALA A 129 -1.91 15.63 -15.98
N GLN A 130 -1.64 15.06 -17.16
CA GLN A 130 -2.45 15.27 -18.35
C GLN A 130 -3.90 14.83 -18.14
N ALA A 131 -4.12 13.67 -17.52
CA ALA A 131 -5.47 13.21 -17.19
C ALA A 131 -6.22 14.21 -16.27
N VAL A 132 -5.55 14.78 -15.27
CA VAL A 132 -6.13 15.81 -14.39
C VAL A 132 -6.45 17.09 -15.18
N ILE A 133 -5.56 17.53 -16.06
CA ILE A 133 -5.75 18.70 -16.93
C ILE A 133 -6.98 18.49 -17.84
N ASP A 134 -7.13 17.31 -18.42
CA ASP A 134 -8.27 17.00 -19.30
C ASP A 134 -9.59 16.98 -18.53
N VAL A 135 -9.59 16.43 -17.30
CA VAL A 135 -10.73 16.52 -16.38
C VAL A 135 -11.05 17.98 -16.06
N GLN A 136 -10.05 18.81 -15.72
CA GLN A 136 -10.24 20.22 -15.42
C GLN A 136 -10.88 20.96 -16.59
N ARG A 137 -10.38 20.77 -17.82
CA ARG A 137 -10.93 21.40 -19.03
C ARG A 137 -12.38 20.96 -19.29
N SER A 138 -12.66 19.68 -19.09
CA SER A 138 -14.01 19.12 -19.24
C SER A 138 -14.99 19.70 -18.22
N LEU A 139 -14.56 19.89 -16.97
CA LEU A 139 -15.37 20.52 -15.91
C LEU A 139 -15.58 22.01 -16.21
N LYS A 140 -14.53 22.72 -16.65
CA LYS A 140 -14.61 24.16 -16.94
C LYS A 140 -15.59 24.48 -18.07
N LYS A 141 -15.67 23.65 -19.11
CA LYS A 141 -16.69 23.77 -20.19
C LYS A 141 -18.13 23.74 -19.66
N ARG A 142 -18.35 23.16 -18.48
CA ARG A 142 -19.64 23.06 -17.79
C ARG A 142 -19.80 24.10 -16.68
N GLY A 143 -18.87 25.06 -16.57
CA GLY A 143 -18.88 26.06 -15.50
C GLY A 143 -18.50 25.50 -14.12
N ILE A 144 -17.83 24.35 -14.05
CA ILE A 144 -17.39 23.73 -12.80
C ILE A 144 -15.90 23.98 -12.61
N ASP A 145 -15.53 24.59 -11.49
CA ASP A 145 -14.13 24.78 -11.10
C ASP A 145 -13.58 23.53 -10.39
N LEU A 146 -12.33 23.19 -10.66
CA LEU A 146 -11.62 22.07 -10.04
C LEU A 146 -10.49 22.59 -9.17
N LEU A 147 -10.51 22.21 -7.89
CA LEU A 147 -9.39 22.31 -6.97
C LEU A 147 -8.80 20.90 -6.73
N VAL A 148 -7.50 20.75 -6.95
CA VAL A 148 -6.76 19.51 -6.68
C VAL A 148 -5.99 19.65 -5.38
N ALA A 149 -6.43 18.96 -4.32
CA ALA A 149 -5.69 18.88 -3.07
C ALA A 149 -4.77 17.65 -3.08
N VAL A 150 -3.45 17.86 -2.99
CA VAL A 150 -2.46 16.79 -3.00
C VAL A 150 -2.07 16.45 -1.57
N VAL A 151 -2.41 15.22 -1.17
CA VAL A 151 -2.05 14.66 0.14
C VAL A 151 -0.63 14.09 0.05
N PRO A 152 0.31 14.50 0.92
CA PRO A 152 1.67 13.96 0.91
C PRO A 152 1.72 12.48 1.32
N ASP A 153 2.81 11.80 0.99
CA ASP A 153 3.09 10.44 1.45
C ASP A 153 3.23 10.42 3.00
N LYS A 154 2.77 9.35 3.66
CA LYS A 154 2.93 9.19 5.11
C LYS A 154 4.41 9.16 5.50
N SER A 155 5.24 8.44 4.75
CA SER A 155 6.69 8.35 4.92
C SER A 155 7.42 9.69 4.81
N ARG A 156 6.83 10.68 4.14
CA ARG A 156 7.37 12.05 4.08
C ARG A 156 7.09 12.81 5.36
N ILE A 157 5.86 12.76 5.85
CA ILE A 157 5.41 13.57 6.99
C ILE A 157 5.86 12.94 8.32
N ALA A 158 5.66 11.64 8.48
CA ALA A 158 6.09 10.87 9.65
C ALA A 158 7.52 10.33 9.50
N ALA A 159 8.45 11.13 8.94
CA ALA A 159 9.81 10.69 8.61
C ALA A 159 10.61 10.20 9.83
N ALA A 160 10.37 10.79 11.01
CA ALA A 160 10.98 10.35 12.27
C ALA A 160 10.60 8.90 12.64
N GLN A 161 9.49 8.39 12.11
CA GLN A 161 8.96 7.06 12.41
C GLN A 161 9.44 5.98 11.44
N LEU A 162 10.34 6.32 10.50
CA LEU A 162 10.89 5.38 9.53
C LEU A 162 11.88 4.37 10.14
N CYS A 163 12.56 4.69 11.25
CA CYS A 163 13.54 3.85 11.96
C CYS A 163 14.35 2.87 11.06
N GLY A 164 15.10 3.40 10.10
CA GLY A 164 15.96 2.60 9.22
C GLY A 164 15.37 2.31 7.84
N LEU A 165 14.10 2.62 7.59
CA LEU A 165 13.55 2.60 6.24
C LEU A 165 14.11 3.76 5.41
N TYR A 166 14.85 3.41 4.35
CA TYR A 166 15.38 4.39 3.40
C TYR A 166 14.31 4.81 2.39
N ARG A 167 14.02 6.12 2.35
CA ARG A 167 13.21 6.74 1.30
C ARG A 167 14.14 7.42 0.29
N PRO A 168 14.19 6.97 -0.98
CA PRO A 168 15.07 7.55 -1.98
C PRO A 168 14.89 9.06 -2.17
N GLU A 169 16.01 9.80 -2.18
CA GLU A 169 16.00 11.27 -2.28
C GLU A 169 15.32 11.79 -3.55
N VAL A 170 15.42 11.05 -4.66
CA VAL A 170 14.74 11.38 -5.92
C VAL A 170 13.21 11.51 -5.76
N GLN A 171 12.62 10.87 -4.75
CA GLN A 171 11.19 11.00 -4.46
C GLN A 171 10.83 12.29 -3.71
N GLN A 172 11.80 13.07 -3.24
CA GLN A 172 11.54 14.32 -2.51
C GLN A 172 10.89 15.37 -3.40
N ALA A 173 11.40 15.58 -4.61
CA ALA A 173 10.90 16.60 -5.52
C ALA A 173 9.58 16.22 -6.22
N ARG A 174 9.17 14.94 -6.19
CA ARG A 174 8.03 14.41 -6.95
C ARG A 174 6.73 15.20 -6.75
N VAL A 175 6.36 15.50 -5.51
CA VAL A 175 5.09 16.18 -5.20
C VAL A 175 5.11 17.64 -5.67
N VAL A 176 6.24 18.32 -5.48
CA VAL A 176 6.44 19.72 -5.89
C VAL A 176 6.44 19.83 -7.42
N GLN A 177 7.18 18.96 -8.11
CA GLN A 177 7.22 18.94 -9.58
C GLN A 177 5.84 18.67 -10.18
N TRP A 178 5.12 17.67 -9.64
CA TRP A 178 3.79 17.32 -10.14
C TRP A 178 2.78 18.44 -9.89
N THR A 179 2.75 19.02 -8.68
CA THR A 179 1.85 20.14 -8.36
C THR A 179 2.16 21.41 -9.17
N ASN A 180 3.44 21.71 -9.41
CA ASN A 180 3.82 22.82 -10.29
C ASN A 180 3.35 22.58 -11.72
N SER A 181 3.49 21.36 -12.26
CA SER A 181 3.00 21.06 -13.61
C SER A 181 1.49 21.28 -13.79
N LEU A 182 0.69 21.02 -12.73
CA LEU A 182 -0.74 21.32 -12.73
C LEU A 182 -1.02 22.82 -12.67
N LYS A 183 -0.30 23.55 -11.81
CA LYS A 183 -0.43 25.01 -11.68
C LYS A 183 -0.06 25.73 -12.97
N ASP A 184 1.01 25.32 -13.63
CA ASP A 184 1.47 25.86 -14.91
C ASP A 184 0.42 25.64 -16.02
N ALA A 185 -0.35 24.56 -15.93
CA ALA A 185 -1.48 24.28 -16.82
C ALA A 185 -2.79 24.99 -16.42
N GLY A 186 -2.78 25.85 -15.40
CA GLY A 186 -3.93 26.60 -14.92
C GLY A 186 -4.90 25.80 -14.05
N VAL A 187 -4.49 24.63 -13.52
CA VAL A 187 -5.29 23.86 -12.57
C VAL A 187 -5.04 24.37 -11.15
N ASP A 188 -6.10 24.80 -10.46
CA ASP A 188 -5.99 25.21 -9.05
C ASP A 188 -5.57 24.00 -8.20
N THR A 189 -4.42 24.11 -7.54
CA THR A 189 -3.75 22.98 -6.90
C THR A 189 -3.15 23.39 -5.55
N LEU A 190 -3.48 22.64 -4.51
CA LEU A 190 -2.98 22.84 -3.14
C LEU A 190 -2.16 21.64 -2.69
N ASP A 191 -0.85 21.83 -2.49
CA ASP A 191 0.02 20.85 -1.85
C ASP A 191 -0.12 20.96 -0.33
N LEU A 192 -0.55 19.87 0.32
CA LEU A 192 -0.76 19.82 1.77
C LEU A 192 0.50 19.48 2.57
N THR A 193 1.65 19.29 1.92
CA THR A 193 2.92 18.95 2.60
C THR A 193 3.23 19.96 3.71
N THR A 194 3.21 21.25 3.42
CA THR A 194 3.52 22.30 4.41
C THR A 194 2.47 22.40 5.52
N THR A 195 1.22 22.04 5.23
CA THR A 195 0.13 21.98 6.22
C THR A 195 0.34 20.84 7.20
N LEU A 196 0.77 19.67 6.72
CA LEU A 196 0.90 18.46 7.55
C LEU A 196 2.27 18.32 8.21
N GLN A 197 3.33 18.94 7.67
CA GLN A 197 4.68 18.84 8.21
C GLN A 197 4.79 19.18 9.72
N PRO A 198 4.13 20.25 10.24
CA PRO A 198 4.22 20.59 11.66
C PRO A 198 3.54 19.57 12.60
N LEU A 199 2.59 18.79 12.08
CA LEU A 199 1.93 17.73 12.85
C LEU A 199 2.82 16.49 12.99
N GLY A 200 3.78 16.31 12.08
CA GLY A 200 4.67 15.16 12.09
C GLY A 200 3.90 13.84 12.08
N ASP A 201 4.25 12.95 13.00
CA ASP A 201 3.64 11.63 13.10
C ASP A 201 2.16 11.67 13.49
N THR A 202 1.71 12.67 14.24
CA THR A 202 0.28 12.82 14.58
C THR A 202 -0.61 13.03 13.36
N ALA A 203 -0.06 13.44 12.21
CA ALA A 203 -0.83 13.62 10.97
C ALA A 203 -1.38 12.31 10.38
N TYR A 204 -0.81 11.15 10.74
CA TYR A 204 -1.18 9.85 10.18
C TYR A 204 -1.45 8.80 11.25
N LEU A 205 -2.28 7.84 10.89
CA LEU A 205 -2.51 6.65 11.70
C LEU A 205 -1.31 5.71 11.60
N ARG A 206 -0.95 5.04 12.70
CA ARG A 206 0.28 4.23 12.82
C ARG A 206 0.30 3.01 11.91
N THR A 207 -0.77 2.23 11.93
CA THR A 207 -0.90 0.95 11.22
C THR A 207 -1.82 1.06 10.00
N ASP A 208 -2.08 2.28 9.53
CA ASP A 208 -2.97 2.57 8.41
C ASP A 208 -2.31 3.56 7.43
N THR A 209 -2.74 3.55 6.17
CA THR A 209 -2.27 4.48 5.13
C THR A 209 -2.87 5.88 5.25
N HIS A 210 -4.02 6.01 5.92
CA HIS A 210 -4.75 7.27 6.00
C HIS A 210 -4.18 8.22 7.04
N TRP A 211 -4.45 9.51 6.82
CA TRP A 211 -4.25 10.53 7.83
C TRP A 211 -5.05 10.23 9.11
N SER A 212 -4.64 10.80 10.23
CA SER A 212 -5.46 10.83 11.45
C SER A 212 -6.54 11.90 11.32
N GLU A 213 -7.45 11.95 12.28
CA GLU A 213 -8.45 13.00 12.44
C GLU A 213 -7.80 14.39 12.52
N SER A 214 -6.65 14.50 13.20
CA SER A 214 -5.91 15.76 13.29
C SER A 214 -5.32 16.18 11.94
N GLY A 215 -4.77 15.23 11.16
CA GLY A 215 -4.26 15.47 9.81
C GLY A 215 -5.36 15.87 8.84
N ALA A 216 -6.49 15.15 8.88
CA ALA A 216 -7.68 15.45 8.06
C ALA A 216 -8.25 16.84 8.38
N ASN A 217 -8.36 17.20 9.67
CA ASN A 217 -8.85 18.52 10.10
C ASN A 217 -7.88 19.64 9.69
N ALA A 218 -6.56 19.45 9.80
CA ALA A 218 -5.58 20.41 9.34
C ALA A 218 -5.68 20.63 7.82
N ALA A 219 -5.81 19.56 7.04
CA ALA A 219 -6.05 19.62 5.61
C ALA A 219 -7.35 20.37 5.27
N ALA A 220 -8.47 20.01 5.91
CA ALA A 220 -9.77 20.65 5.69
C ALA A 220 -9.72 22.17 5.96
N ARG A 221 -9.03 22.60 7.01
CA ARG A 221 -8.81 24.02 7.32
C ARG A 221 -7.98 24.72 6.26
N ALA A 222 -6.91 24.09 5.76
CA ALA A 222 -6.10 24.64 4.68
C ALA A 222 -6.92 24.80 3.37
N LEU A 223 -7.73 23.80 3.02
CA LEU A 223 -8.64 23.86 1.87
C LEU A 223 -9.66 24.99 2.03
N ALA A 224 -10.30 25.11 3.20
CA ALA A 224 -11.28 26.16 3.45
C ALA A 224 -10.66 27.57 3.35
N LEU A 225 -9.44 27.74 3.86
CA LEU A 225 -8.69 29.00 3.73
C LEU A 225 -8.34 29.31 2.28
N HIS A 226 -7.91 28.31 1.51
CA HIS A 226 -7.63 28.46 0.08
C HIS A 226 -8.87 28.88 -0.71
N LEU A 227 -9.99 28.17 -0.51
CA LEU A 227 -11.28 28.48 -1.15
C LEU A 227 -11.76 29.91 -0.83
N ARG A 228 -11.61 30.36 0.42
CA ARG A 228 -11.94 31.74 0.80
C ARG A 228 -11.07 32.78 0.09
N LYS A 229 -9.78 32.49 -0.13
CA LYS A 229 -8.84 33.40 -0.82
C LYS A 229 -9.20 33.58 -2.29
N VAL A 230 -9.68 32.53 -2.95
CA VAL A 230 -10.16 32.59 -4.34
C VAL A 230 -11.60 33.13 -4.46
N GLY A 231 -12.18 33.62 -3.36
CA GLY A 231 -13.50 34.23 -3.33
C GLY A 231 -14.68 33.25 -3.35
N PHE A 232 -14.42 31.94 -3.24
CA PHE A 232 -15.48 30.94 -3.18
C PHE A 232 -16.31 31.09 -1.91
N ARG A 233 -17.64 31.04 -2.06
CA ARG A 233 -18.60 31.03 -0.96
C ARG A 233 -19.57 29.89 -1.15
N ALA A 234 -19.65 29.00 -0.17
CA ALA A 234 -20.63 27.92 -0.17
C ALA A 234 -22.06 28.50 -0.11
N THR A 235 -22.93 28.03 -1.00
CA THR A 235 -24.34 28.39 -1.09
C THR A 235 -25.22 27.13 -1.12
N PRO A 236 -26.17 26.97 -0.18
CA PRO A 236 -26.43 27.84 0.97
C PRO A 236 -25.31 27.75 2.01
N GLN A 237 -25.09 28.84 2.75
CA GLN A 237 -24.24 28.84 3.94
C GLN A 237 -24.88 27.91 4.99
N ARG A 238 -24.09 27.00 5.55
CA ARG A 238 -24.53 26.11 6.64
C ARG A 238 -23.50 26.11 7.75
N GLN A 239 -23.99 25.99 8.97
CA GLN A 239 -23.14 25.78 10.15
C GLN A 239 -23.12 24.29 10.47
N PHE A 240 -21.95 23.79 10.86
CA PHE A 240 -21.74 22.42 11.25
C PHE A 240 -21.12 22.41 12.65
N GLN A 241 -21.49 21.41 13.44
CA GLN A 241 -20.82 21.10 14.70
C GLN A 241 -20.18 19.72 14.56
N THR A 242 -18.95 19.58 15.01
CA THR A 242 -18.23 18.30 15.07
C THR A 242 -18.23 17.81 16.50
N SER A 243 -18.30 16.49 16.68
CA SER A 243 -18.32 15.85 18.01
C SER A 243 -17.33 14.72 18.03
N ILE A 244 -16.50 14.65 19.07
CA ILE A 244 -15.52 13.59 19.22
C ILE A 244 -16.23 12.37 19.82
N ALA A 245 -16.19 11.25 19.10
CA ALA A 245 -16.67 9.96 19.56
C ALA A 245 -15.74 9.39 20.64
N PRO A 246 -16.22 8.45 21.47
CA PRO A 246 -15.35 7.70 22.38
C PRO A 246 -14.18 7.03 21.63
N ILE A 247 -13.04 6.94 22.30
CA ILE A 247 -11.87 6.22 21.78
C ILE A 247 -12.27 4.77 21.51
N ALA A 248 -12.02 4.30 20.30
CA ALA A 248 -12.24 2.92 19.88
C ALA A 248 -10.99 2.38 19.17
N GLU A 249 -10.78 1.07 19.29
CA GLU A 249 -9.72 0.40 18.53
C GLU A 249 -10.01 0.47 17.03
N ARG A 250 -8.97 0.78 16.25
CA ARG A 250 -9.05 0.83 14.80
C ARG A 250 -8.09 -0.20 14.19
N PRO A 251 -8.60 -1.26 13.54
CA PRO A 251 -7.76 -2.13 12.74
C PRO A 251 -7.27 -1.36 11.52
N GLY A 252 -5.97 -1.16 11.43
CA GLY A 252 -5.36 -0.39 10.35
C GLY A 252 -5.27 -1.19 9.04
N ASP A 253 -5.49 -0.52 7.90
CA ASP A 253 -5.48 -1.17 6.60
C ASP A 253 -4.15 -1.85 6.25
N LEU A 254 -3.00 -1.36 6.76
CA LEU A 254 -1.69 -1.97 6.53
C LEU A 254 -1.57 -3.33 7.21
N VAL A 255 -2.29 -3.59 8.30
CA VAL A 255 -2.32 -4.93 8.93
C VAL A 255 -3.00 -5.93 8.00
N ARG A 256 -4.10 -5.52 7.36
CA ARG A 256 -4.78 -6.32 6.33
C ARG A 256 -3.92 -6.48 5.07
N LEU A 257 -3.23 -5.42 4.64
CA LEU A 257 -2.32 -5.50 3.49
C LEU A 257 -1.10 -6.40 3.75
N ALA A 258 -0.71 -6.56 5.01
CA ALA A 258 0.29 -7.52 5.45
C ALA A 258 -0.25 -8.96 5.57
N GLY A 259 -1.57 -9.17 5.44
CA GLY A 259 -2.22 -10.48 5.58
C GLY A 259 -2.24 -10.99 7.02
N LEU A 260 -2.33 -10.08 8.00
CA LEU A 260 -2.26 -10.39 9.44
C LEU A 260 -3.58 -10.14 10.17
N ASP A 261 -4.61 -9.63 9.49
CA ASP A 261 -5.92 -9.28 10.06
C ASP A 261 -6.73 -10.49 10.54
N TRP A 262 -6.37 -11.71 10.10
CA TRP A 262 -6.98 -12.95 10.56
C TRP A 262 -6.40 -13.47 11.90
N LEU A 263 -5.27 -12.93 12.36
CA LEU A 263 -4.68 -13.28 13.66
C LEU A 263 -5.50 -12.67 14.81
N PRO A 264 -5.46 -13.25 16.02
CA PRO A 264 -5.93 -12.56 17.23
C PRO A 264 -5.24 -11.19 17.40
N LEU A 265 -5.96 -10.17 17.87
CA LEU A 265 -5.45 -8.80 18.00
C LEU A 265 -4.13 -8.70 18.79
N SER A 266 -3.98 -9.52 19.84
CA SER A 266 -2.75 -9.58 20.66
C SER A 266 -1.51 -10.05 19.90
N LEU A 267 -1.69 -10.67 18.73
CA LEU A 267 -0.62 -11.19 17.87
C LEU A 267 -0.41 -10.33 16.61
N GLN A 268 -1.25 -9.32 16.39
CA GLN A 268 -1.10 -8.37 15.29
C GLN A 268 -0.08 -7.27 15.65
N PRO A 269 0.42 -6.49 14.66
CA PRO A 269 1.04 -5.21 14.94
C PRO A 269 0.15 -4.37 15.87
N ALA A 270 0.75 -3.76 16.89
CA ALA A 270 0.02 -3.10 17.97
C ALA A 270 -1.06 -2.15 17.43
N PRO A 271 -2.36 -2.43 17.71
CA PRO A 271 -3.45 -1.62 17.20
C PRO A 271 -3.38 -0.20 17.76
N GLN A 272 -3.96 0.75 17.03
CA GLN A 272 -4.12 2.11 17.50
C GLN A 272 -5.59 2.33 17.86
N SER A 273 -5.82 3.03 18.97
CA SER A 273 -7.16 3.50 19.32
C SER A 273 -7.28 4.98 18.94
N VAL A 274 -8.41 5.33 18.34
CA VAL A 274 -8.67 6.70 17.86
C VAL A 274 -10.06 7.14 18.30
N ALA A 275 -10.21 8.45 18.49
CA ALA A 275 -11.48 9.08 18.68
C ALA A 275 -11.90 9.72 17.35
N ALA A 276 -12.89 9.14 16.67
CA ALA A 276 -13.42 9.70 15.42
C ALA A 276 -14.09 11.06 15.70
N THR A 277 -14.00 12.01 14.76
CA THR A 277 -14.54 13.39 14.88
C THR A 277 -15.62 13.67 13.85
#